data_AF-A0A947G095-F1
#
_entry.id   AF-A0A947G095-F1
#
_cell.length_a   1.000
_cell.length_b   1.000
_cell.length_c   1.000
_cell.angle_alpha   90.00
_cell.angle_beta   90.00
_cell.angle_gamma   90.00
#
_symmetry.space_group_name_H-M   'P 1'
#
loop_
_entity.id
_entity.type
_entity.pdbx_description
1 polymer ?
#
loop_
_entity_poly.entity_id
_entity_poly.type
_entity_poly.pdbx_seq_one_letter_code
_entity_poly.pdbx_strand_id
1 'polypeptide(L)'
;RILAGDAYAALGDTERAVEAYEGVLTSYRVNWRDSDTWAPLIPLAHERLGGAYMALADTAQAVEHLSALAKIWKDADPELQQRVSAARDRAAELQANGGN
;
A
#
# COMPACT_ATOMS: atom_id res chain seq x y z
N ARG A 1 -10.22 9.57 3.11
CA ARG A 1 -8.85 9.31 3.59
C ARG A 1 -7.91 8.99 2.43
N ILE A 2 -8.18 7.98 1.58
CA ILE A 2 -7.41 7.79 0.32
C ILE A 2 -7.35 9.07 -0.53
N LEU A 3 -8.48 9.69 -0.86
CA LEU A 3 -8.50 10.92 -1.66
C LEU A 3 -7.71 12.09 -1.04
N ALA A 4 -7.70 12.18 0.30
CA ALA A 4 -6.92 13.20 1.00
C ALA A 4 -5.42 12.89 0.89
N GLY A 5 -5.04 11.62 1.03
CA GLY A 5 -3.66 11.20 0.81
C GLY A 5 -3.20 11.42 -0.64
N ASP A 6 -4.05 11.11 -1.63
CA ASP A 6 -3.76 11.36 -3.05
C ASP A 6 -3.56 12.87 -3.31
N ALA A 7 -4.36 13.73 -2.66
CA ALA A 7 -4.21 15.18 -2.74
C ALA A 7 -2.90 15.67 -2.10
N TYR A 8 -2.56 15.18 -0.91
CA TYR A 8 -1.29 15.53 -0.26
C TYR A 8 -0.07 15.06 -1.08
N ALA A 9 -0.12 13.84 -1.61
CA ALA A 9 0.93 13.30 -2.47
C ALA A 9 1.10 14.15 -3.75
N ALA A 10 0.00 14.60 -4.37
CA ALA A 10 0.04 15.48 -5.53
C ALA A 10 0.63 16.86 -5.22
N LEU A 11 0.55 17.31 -3.96
CA LEU A 11 1.17 18.55 -3.47
C LEU A 11 2.62 18.36 -3.02
N GLY A 12 3.16 17.12 -3.08
CA GLY A 12 4.49 16.78 -2.56
C GLY A 12 4.58 16.65 -1.04
N ASP A 13 3.46 16.74 -0.33
CA ASP A 13 3.37 16.56 1.12
C ASP A 13 3.24 15.07 1.44
N THR A 14 4.32 14.32 1.19
CA THR A 14 4.32 12.86 1.29
C THR A 14 4.08 12.38 2.73
N GLU A 15 4.53 13.12 3.73
CA GLU A 15 4.31 12.78 5.15
C GLU A 15 2.81 12.78 5.50
N ARG A 16 2.07 13.83 5.12
CA ARG A 16 0.61 13.85 5.31
C ARG A 16 -0.12 12.84 4.45
N ALA A 17 0.43 12.50 3.28
CA ALA A 17 -0.12 11.43 2.47
C ALA A 17 -0.06 10.09 3.23
N VAL A 18 1.08 9.77 3.82
CA VAL A 18 1.28 8.58 4.67
C VAL A 18 0.27 8.56 5.81
N GLU A 19 0.17 9.63 6.62
CA GLU A 19 -0.79 9.71 7.73
C GLU A 19 -2.24 9.45 7.26
N ALA A 20 -2.63 10.03 6.13
CA ALA A 20 -3.97 9.86 5.58
C ALA A 20 -4.25 8.42 5.16
N TYR A 21 -3.27 7.73 4.56
CA TYR A 21 -3.39 6.32 4.15
C TYR A 21 -3.34 5.37 5.36
N GLU A 22 -2.45 5.58 6.33
CA GLU A 22 -2.42 4.81 7.59
C GLU A 22 -3.71 4.95 8.38
N GLY A 23 -4.33 6.13 8.33
CA GLY A 23 -5.65 6.36 8.91
C GLY A 23 -6.75 5.48 8.30
N VAL A 24 -6.59 5.05 7.04
CA VAL A 24 -7.47 4.02 6.44
C VAL A 24 -7.24 2.71 7.18
N LEU A 25 -6.00 2.21 7.21
CA LEU A 25 -5.66 0.92 7.83
C LEU A 25 -6.08 0.86 9.31
N THR A 26 -5.86 1.94 10.06
CA THR A 26 -6.25 2.04 11.48
C THR A 26 -7.77 1.96 11.66
N SER A 27 -8.53 2.60 10.78
CA SER A 27 -10.01 2.55 10.84
C SER A 27 -10.56 1.15 10.60
N TYR A 28 -9.84 0.33 9.81
CA TYR A 28 -10.27 -1.02 9.43
C TYR A 28 -9.59 -2.15 10.23
N ARG A 29 -8.55 -1.85 11.03
CA ARG A 29 -7.82 -2.82 11.88
C ARG A 29 -8.74 -3.51 12.90
N VAL A 30 -9.89 -2.92 13.23
CA VAL A 30 -10.84 -3.42 14.24
C VAL A 30 -11.76 -4.54 13.71
N ASN A 31 -11.98 -4.68 12.39
CA ASN A 31 -13.07 -5.53 11.85
C ASN A 31 -12.63 -6.51 10.72
N TRP A 32 -11.33 -6.79 10.56
CA TRP A 32 -10.83 -7.44 9.33
C TRP A 32 -11.06 -8.96 9.24
N ARG A 33 -11.36 -9.64 10.35
CA ARG A 33 -11.48 -11.12 10.38
C ARG A 33 -12.83 -11.66 9.93
N ASP A 34 -13.89 -10.84 9.93
CA ASP A 34 -15.28 -11.29 9.75
C ASP A 34 -16.02 -10.62 8.57
N SER A 35 -15.33 -9.84 7.73
CA SER A 35 -15.97 -9.08 6.66
C SER A 35 -15.75 -9.71 5.28
N ASP A 36 -16.68 -10.56 4.84
CA ASP A 36 -16.82 -11.02 3.44
C ASP A 36 -17.04 -9.85 2.46
N THR A 37 -17.45 -8.69 2.97
CA THR A 37 -17.49 -7.41 2.26
C THR A 37 -16.11 -6.74 2.24
N TRP A 38 -15.20 -7.26 1.41
CA TRP A 38 -13.88 -6.64 1.27
C TRP A 38 -13.98 -5.20 0.76
N ALA A 39 -13.48 -4.27 1.57
CA ALA A 39 -13.22 -2.92 1.10
C ALA A 39 -11.99 -2.96 0.18
N PRO A 40 -12.10 -2.64 -1.13
CA PRO A 40 -10.93 -2.45 -2.01
C PRO A 40 -9.97 -1.38 -1.49
N LEU A 41 -10.37 -0.63 -0.47
CA LEU A 41 -9.61 0.42 0.19
C LEU A 41 -8.41 -0.10 1.00
N ILE A 42 -8.44 -1.30 1.59
CA ILE A 42 -7.31 -1.78 2.41
C ILE A 42 -6.10 -2.07 1.51
N PRO A 43 -6.20 -2.90 0.46
CA PRO A 43 -5.05 -3.15 -0.40
C PRO A 43 -4.64 -1.88 -1.14
N LEU A 44 -5.60 -1.05 -1.59
CA LEU A 44 -5.30 0.25 -2.17
C LEU A 44 -4.50 1.16 -1.21
N ALA A 45 -4.83 1.19 0.08
CA ALA A 45 -4.06 1.94 1.08
C ALA A 45 -2.62 1.41 1.18
N HIS A 46 -2.43 0.09 1.18
CA HIS A 46 -1.10 -0.51 1.16
C HIS A 46 -0.32 -0.16 -0.11
N GLU A 47 -0.95 -0.14 -1.28
CA GLU A 47 -0.30 0.29 -2.53
C GLU A 47 0.18 1.74 -2.46
N ARG A 48 -0.71 2.62 -1.97
CA ARG A 48 -0.42 4.05 -1.83
C ARG A 48 0.69 4.30 -0.80
N LEU A 49 0.68 3.60 0.32
CA LEU A 49 1.76 3.65 1.32
C LEU A 49 3.07 3.14 0.74
N GLY A 50 3.06 2.04 -0.02
CA GLY A 50 4.25 1.55 -0.73
C GLY A 50 4.89 2.63 -1.60
N GLY A 51 4.09 3.31 -2.43
CA GLY A 51 4.57 4.43 -3.26
C GLY A 51 5.03 5.65 -2.46
N ALA A 52 4.33 5.99 -1.37
CA ALA A 52 4.70 7.12 -0.51
C ALA A 52 6.03 6.87 0.21
N TYR A 53 6.24 5.69 0.78
CA TYR A 53 7.51 5.34 1.43
C TYR A 53 8.68 5.23 0.44
N MET A 54 8.43 4.80 -0.81
CA MET A 54 9.44 4.90 -1.87
C MET A 54 9.87 6.35 -2.12
N ALA A 55 8.92 7.29 -2.14
CA ALA A 55 9.22 8.72 -2.30
C ALA A 55 9.96 9.32 -1.08
N LEU A 56 9.77 8.74 0.10
CA LEU A 56 10.53 9.08 1.32
C LEU A 56 11.88 8.34 1.42
N ALA A 57 12.23 7.51 0.44
CA ALA A 57 13.40 6.61 0.46
C ALA A 57 13.42 5.61 1.64
N ASP A 58 12.26 5.36 2.28
CA ASP A 58 12.10 4.30 3.28
C ASP A 58 11.75 2.98 2.58
N THR A 59 12.79 2.29 2.13
CA THR A 59 12.66 1.04 1.37
C THR A 59 12.06 -0.08 2.22
N ALA A 60 12.33 -0.09 3.53
CA ALA A 60 11.82 -1.13 4.44
C ALA A 60 10.29 -1.04 4.56
N GLN A 61 9.76 0.15 4.84
CA GLN A 61 8.31 0.35 4.91
C GLN A 61 7.64 0.17 3.55
N ALA A 62 8.27 0.64 2.46
CA ALA A 62 7.73 0.43 1.12
C ALA A 62 7.52 -1.06 0.80
N VAL A 63 8.52 -1.89 1.09
CA VAL A 63 8.48 -3.34 0.89
C VAL A 63 7.40 -4.00 1.75
N GLU A 64 7.28 -3.59 3.02
CA GLU A 64 6.26 -4.12 3.94
C GLU A 64 4.86 -3.92 3.38
N HIS A 65 4.53 -2.70 2.95
CA HIS A 65 3.21 -2.38 2.43
C HIS A 65 2.91 -3.05 1.09
N LEU A 66 3.87 -3.08 0.15
CA LEU A 66 3.69 -3.77 -1.13
C LEU A 66 3.47 -5.28 -0.95
N SER A 67 4.19 -5.90 0.00
CA SER A 67 4.03 -7.31 0.34
C SER A 67 2.67 -7.59 0.99
N ALA A 68 2.18 -6.68 1.84
CA ALA A 68 0.86 -6.80 2.46
C ALA A 68 -0.26 -6.73 1.41
N LEU A 69 -0.20 -5.81 0.44
CA LEU A 69 -1.14 -5.79 -0.69
C LEU A 69 -1.15 -7.14 -1.42
N ALA A 70 0.04 -7.67 -1.73
CA ALA A 70 0.16 -8.91 -2.49
C ALA A 70 -0.35 -10.13 -1.73
N LYS A 71 -0.34 -10.08 -0.39
CA LYS A 71 -0.92 -11.11 0.48
C LYS A 71 -2.44 -11.02 0.56
N ILE A 72 -2.99 -9.80 0.65
CA ILE A 72 -4.44 -9.60 0.77
C ILE A 72 -5.13 -9.90 -0.56
N TRP A 73 -4.57 -9.46 -1.68
CA TRP A 73 -5.12 -9.69 -3.03
C TRP A 73 -4.58 -10.94 -3.72
N LYS A 74 -4.00 -11.91 -2.98
CA LYS A 74 -3.42 -13.12 -3.59
C LYS A 74 -4.41 -13.96 -4.41
N ASP A 75 -5.70 -13.91 -4.05
CA ASP A 75 -6.79 -14.65 -4.71
C ASP A 75 -7.87 -13.70 -5.29
N ALA A 76 -7.53 -12.41 -5.45
CA ALA A 76 -8.44 -11.41 -6.04
C ALA A 76 -8.66 -11.65 -7.55
N ASP A 77 -9.65 -10.97 -8.12
CA ASP A 77 -9.99 -11.09 -9.55
C ASP A 77 -8.77 -10.91 -10.47
N PRO A 78 -8.73 -11.58 -11.64
CA PRO A 78 -7.58 -11.52 -12.56
C PRO A 78 -7.13 -10.11 -12.94
N GLU A 79 -8.06 -9.16 -13.03
CA GLU A 79 -7.77 -7.76 -13.33
C GLU A 79 -6.94 -7.09 -12.22
N LEU A 80 -7.15 -7.48 -10.96
CA LEU A 80 -6.40 -6.99 -9.80
C LEU A 80 -5.03 -7.67 -9.67
N GLN A 81 -4.86 -8.86 -10.25
CA GLN A 81 -3.59 -9.59 -10.22
C GLN A 81 -2.45 -8.85 -10.93
N GLN A 82 -2.76 -7.99 -11.92
CA GLN A 82 -1.74 -7.13 -12.55
C GLN A 82 -1.11 -6.16 -11.54
N ARG A 83 -1.92 -5.60 -10.63
CA ARG A 83 -1.44 -4.72 -9.55
C ARG A 83 -0.64 -5.49 -8.53
N VAL A 84 -1.07 -6.71 -8.19
CA VAL A 84 -0.35 -7.61 -7.29
C VAL A 84 1.03 -7.97 -7.83
N SER A 85 1.13 -8.31 -9.12
CA SER A 85 2.41 -8.57 -9.76
C SER A 85 3.32 -7.35 -9.70
N ALA A 86 2.82 -6.19 -10.12
CA ALA A 86 3.60 -4.95 -10.12
C ALA A 86 4.10 -4.55 -8.72
N ALA A 87 3.32 -4.85 -7.67
CA ALA A 87 3.73 -4.62 -6.30
C ALA A 87 4.82 -5.61 -5.83
N ARG A 88 4.72 -6.90 -6.20
CA ARG A 88 5.75 -7.91 -5.92
C ARG A 88 7.06 -7.58 -6.62
N ASP A 89 6.99 -7.19 -7.89
CA ASP A 89 8.16 -6.84 -8.69
C ASP A 89 8.89 -5.63 -8.06
N ARG A 90 8.15 -4.56 -7.72
CA ARG A 90 8.71 -3.40 -7.01
C ARG A 90 9.29 -3.76 -5.65
N ALA A 91 8.62 -4.60 -4.86
CA ALA A 91 9.15 -5.02 -3.57
C ALA A 91 10.47 -5.80 -3.73
N ALA A 92 10.56 -6.68 -4.73
CA ALA A 92 11.78 -7.42 -5.03
C ALA A 92 12.93 -6.50 -5.49
N GLU A 93 12.64 -5.52 -6.35
CA GLU A 93 13.61 -4.50 -6.79
C GLU A 93 14.14 -3.68 -5.60
N LEU A 94 13.26 -3.22 -4.72
CA LEU A 94 13.64 -2.45 -3.52
C LEU A 94 14.51 -3.27 -2.55
N GLN A 95 14.19 -4.56 -2.38
CA GLN A 95 15.01 -5.46 -1.56
C GLN A 95 16.39 -5.70 -2.19
N ALA A 96 16.46 -5.84 -3.52
CA ALA A 96 17.72 -6.02 -4.23
C ALA A 96 18.60 -4.75 -4.18
N ASN A 97 17.98 -3.56 -4.27
CA ASN A 97 18.69 -2.29 -4.30
C ASN A 97 19.03 -1.74 -2.91
N GLY A 98 18.25 -2.08 -1.87
CA GLY A 98 18.46 -1.63 -0.49
C GLY A 98 19.43 -2.52 0.31
N GLY A 99 19.89 -3.63 -0.25
CA GLY A 99 20.81 -4.58 0.38
C GLY A 99 22.30 -4.35 0.10
N ASN A 100 22.69 -3.20 -0.47
CA ASN A 100 24.07 -2.91 -0.88
C ASN A 100 24.66 -1.70 -0.15
#